data_AF-A0A9W8HF05-F1
#
_entry.id   AF-A0A9W8HF05-F1
#
_cell.length_a   1.000
_cell.length_b   1.000
_cell.length_c   1.000
_cell.angle_alpha   90.00
_cell.angle_beta   90.00
_cell.angle_gamma   90.00
#
_symmetry.space_group_name_H-M   'P 1'
#
loop_
_entity.id
_entity.type
_entity.pdbx_description
1 polymer ?
#
loop_
_entity_poly.entity_id
_entity_poly.type
_entity_poly.pdbx_seq_one_letter_code
_entity_poly.pdbx_strand_id
1 'polypeptide(L)'
;MASVLLHLRELPVATKTVMALTSILSLGTMVARWQTDGDWATQWEHDPARFVQLRTALVTRYPWTLATTTFVEPNVLLLVYGLCMLATVGRFLEQQWGTRGYLQFLLVLSTIPSVTTLLALILLSFVKNDAEILYTTAVGGLAAVLSGFTVGLKQLAPDYTVKVFRGALGFRVNDLPGLYTLVFPIIFTLLGQLGGVLLVNLGFFVAFVFLRFYRRSGSVLGDRSAAFAFCSFFPEFAQPVIRRISDVVYRGAVACGVITSEEGYVQQNVGMDSLDVRVEGPAQFADLEEVVAEDPAVGAAAESEADRRRALATKALDMRLAASPAPDPRMLLPGQLLVGAPHAVSNIRPLRLSIPSDETPAERTYREQRQAAAHQDHVFWQANNQQFEQGKQAFEQQVRAERGECTLDDLSVYYRRYQEESYARHVEYNRAVWRRNVAMVWPGVRAWWQEVWRRRARRRMAVAGMAGGGTFYGREGRGDVRRARGASVDGAGSVNASTPVADVDRRAEKIKSYY
;
A
#
# COMPACT_ATOMS: atom_id res chain seq x y z
N MET A 1 -23.92 -3.87 -16.64
CA MET A 1 -24.72 -4.66 -15.67
C MET A 1 -24.37 -6.14 -15.67
N ALA A 2 -24.25 -6.81 -16.83
CA ALA A 2 -23.90 -8.24 -16.89
C ALA A 2 -22.58 -8.62 -16.19
N SER A 3 -21.51 -7.81 -16.33
CA SER A 3 -20.22 -8.04 -15.66
C SER A 3 -20.30 -7.92 -14.13
N VAL A 4 -21.11 -6.98 -13.63
CA VAL A 4 -21.32 -6.76 -12.19
C VAL A 4 -22.11 -7.93 -11.59
N LEU A 5 -23.16 -8.39 -12.27
CA LEU A 5 -23.94 -9.55 -11.84
C LEU A 5 -23.10 -10.83 -11.82
N LEU A 6 -22.19 -11.00 -12.76
CA LEU A 6 -21.26 -12.14 -12.80
C LEU A 6 -20.27 -12.07 -11.64
N HIS A 7 -19.72 -10.89 -11.36
CA HIS A 7 -18.85 -10.65 -10.19
C HIS A 7 -19.58 -10.89 -8.85
N LEU A 8 -20.85 -10.49 -8.74
CA LEU A 8 -21.68 -10.76 -7.56
C LEU A 8 -21.96 -12.25 -7.40
N ARG A 9 -22.08 -13.01 -8.50
CA ARG A 9 -22.29 -14.47 -8.48
C ARG A 9 -21.04 -15.22 -8.01
N GLU A 10 -19.84 -14.68 -8.22
CA GLU A 10 -18.58 -15.24 -7.75
C GLU A 10 -18.22 -14.91 -6.30
N LEU A 11 -19.03 -14.08 -5.62
CA LEU A 11 -18.73 -13.72 -4.23
C LEU A 11 -18.82 -14.94 -3.29
N PRO A 12 -17.98 -15.02 -2.26
CA PRO A 12 -18.09 -15.99 -1.18
C PRO A 12 -19.44 -15.90 -0.44
N VAL A 13 -19.85 -17.00 0.19
CA VAL A 13 -21.21 -17.15 0.74
C VAL A 13 -21.48 -16.18 1.89
N ALA A 14 -20.56 -16.01 2.85
CA ALA A 14 -20.81 -15.12 3.98
C ALA A 14 -20.82 -13.64 3.58
N THR A 15 -19.96 -13.25 2.65
CA THR A 15 -19.94 -11.89 2.10
C THR A 15 -21.26 -11.58 1.39
N LYS A 16 -21.78 -12.52 0.59
CA LYS A 16 -23.10 -12.37 -0.05
C LYS A 16 -24.23 -12.22 0.96
N THR A 17 -24.28 -13.07 1.98
CA THR A 17 -25.36 -13.03 2.99
C THR A 17 -25.32 -11.74 3.79
N VAL A 18 -24.13 -11.28 4.20
CA VAL A 18 -23.96 -10.02 4.91
C VAL A 18 -24.34 -8.83 4.03
N MET A 19 -23.92 -8.79 2.76
CA MET A 19 -24.31 -7.74 1.83
C MET A 19 -25.83 -7.71 1.59
N ALA A 20 -26.46 -8.87 1.42
CA ALA A 20 -27.91 -8.97 1.25
C ALA A 20 -28.64 -8.48 2.50
N LEU A 21 -28.20 -8.92 3.69
CA LEU A 21 -28.76 -8.48 4.96
C LEU A 21 -28.64 -6.97 5.15
N THR A 22 -27.45 -6.40 4.93
CA THR A 22 -27.23 -4.94 5.02
C THR A 22 -28.11 -4.19 4.03
N SER A 23 -28.23 -4.68 2.79
CA SER A 23 -29.04 -4.04 1.76
C SER A 23 -30.52 -4.05 2.14
N ILE A 24 -31.05 -5.19 2.59
CA ILE A 24 -32.46 -5.36 2.97
C ILE A 24 -32.79 -4.47 4.17
N LEU A 25 -31.98 -4.51 5.23
CA LEU A 25 -32.24 -3.72 6.44
C LEU A 25 -32.09 -2.22 6.18
N SER A 26 -31.03 -1.80 5.47
CA SER A 26 -30.81 -0.39 5.17
C SER A 26 -31.88 0.17 4.23
N LEU A 27 -32.17 -0.49 3.11
CA LEU A 27 -33.22 -0.04 2.19
C LEU A 27 -34.61 -0.10 2.84
N GLY A 28 -34.90 -1.12 3.64
CA GLY A 28 -36.16 -1.23 4.38
C GLY A 28 -36.37 -0.06 5.33
N THR A 29 -35.35 0.30 6.11
CA THR A 29 -35.43 1.48 7.00
C THR A 29 -35.52 2.79 6.23
N MET A 30 -34.82 2.94 5.10
CA MET A 30 -34.91 4.13 4.25
C MET A 30 -36.30 4.29 3.63
N VAL A 31 -36.89 3.22 3.11
CA VAL A 31 -38.26 3.23 2.54
C VAL A 31 -39.28 3.52 3.63
N ALA A 32 -39.15 2.91 4.82
CA ALA A 32 -40.04 3.18 5.94
C ALA A 32 -39.96 4.65 6.40
N ARG A 33 -38.75 5.21 6.49
CA ARG A 33 -38.55 6.64 6.79
C ARG A 33 -39.10 7.55 5.70
N TRP A 34 -38.98 7.15 4.42
CA TRP A 34 -39.53 7.91 3.30
C TRP A 34 -41.07 7.91 3.29
N GLN A 35 -41.70 6.84 3.77
CA GLN A 35 -43.17 6.76 3.90
C GLN A 35 -43.72 7.48 5.13
N THR A 36 -42.86 7.83 6.10
CA THR A 36 -43.28 8.50 7.32
C THR A 36 -43.08 10.01 7.12
N ASP A 37 -44.16 10.75 6.93
CA ASP A 37 -44.13 12.22 6.86
C ASP A 37 -43.79 12.79 8.25
N GLY A 38 -42.51 13.03 8.53
CA GLY A 38 -42.07 13.60 9.79
C GLY A 38 -40.54 13.73 9.92
N ASP A 39 -40.12 14.68 10.74
CA ASP A 39 -38.70 14.86 11.08
C ASP A 39 -38.25 13.79 12.09
N TRP A 40 -38.01 12.58 11.59
CA TRP A 40 -37.58 11.41 12.37
C TRP A 40 -36.25 11.61 13.10
N ALA A 41 -35.48 12.65 12.73
CA ALA A 41 -34.23 13.00 13.38
C ALA A 41 -34.47 13.60 14.79
N THR A 42 -35.48 14.44 14.92
CA THR A 42 -35.85 15.11 16.18
C THR A 42 -36.95 14.34 16.92
N GLN A 43 -37.89 13.74 16.19
CA GLN A 43 -38.98 12.93 16.74
C GLN A 43 -38.64 11.43 16.73
N TRP A 44 -37.69 11.03 17.57
CA TRP A 44 -37.20 9.65 17.67
C TRP A 44 -38.31 8.61 17.95
N GLU A 45 -39.43 9.02 18.55
CA GLU A 45 -40.61 8.18 18.81
C GLU A 45 -41.32 7.72 17.53
N HIS A 46 -41.18 8.45 16.43
CA HIS A 46 -41.83 8.12 15.16
C HIS A 46 -40.86 7.48 14.15
N ASP A 47 -39.57 7.37 14.50
CA ASP A 47 -38.56 6.77 13.62
C ASP A 47 -38.79 5.26 13.48
N PRO A 48 -39.16 4.74 12.29
CA PRO A 48 -39.35 3.31 12.08
C PRO A 48 -38.05 2.51 12.25
N ALA A 49 -36.88 3.15 12.13
CA ALA A 49 -35.60 2.49 12.34
C ALA A 49 -35.30 2.18 13.82
N ARG A 50 -36.09 2.70 14.78
CA ARG A 50 -35.89 2.45 16.23
C ARG A 50 -35.86 0.97 16.63
N PHE A 51 -36.45 0.10 15.80
CA PHE A 51 -36.49 -1.34 16.04
C PHE A 51 -35.23 -2.08 15.56
N VAL A 52 -34.40 -1.46 14.72
CA VAL A 52 -33.26 -2.11 14.07
C VAL A 52 -31.95 -1.35 14.31
N GLN A 53 -32.01 -0.02 14.40
CA GLN A 53 -30.90 0.86 14.69
C GLN A 53 -30.78 1.14 16.19
N LEU A 54 -29.55 1.15 16.69
CA LEU A 54 -29.25 1.32 18.10
C LEU A 54 -29.47 2.78 18.54
N ARG A 55 -30.40 2.98 19.47
CA ARG A 55 -30.52 4.21 20.28
C ARG A 55 -30.35 3.81 21.73
N THR A 56 -29.42 4.44 22.43
CA THR A 56 -28.95 4.01 23.75
C THR A 56 -30.09 3.89 24.77
N ALA A 57 -31.04 4.82 24.75
CA ALA A 57 -32.19 4.80 25.66
C ALA A 57 -33.18 3.64 25.43
N LEU A 58 -33.21 3.05 24.23
CA LEU A 58 -34.19 2.03 23.83
C LEU A 58 -33.67 0.59 23.94
N VAL A 59 -32.40 0.39 24.31
CA VAL A 59 -31.77 -0.94 24.31
C VAL A 59 -32.41 -1.91 25.29
N THR A 60 -32.86 -1.42 26.44
CA THR A 60 -33.58 -2.24 27.43
C THR A 60 -34.88 -2.81 26.86
N ARG A 61 -35.51 -2.08 25.92
CA ARG A 61 -36.75 -2.50 25.24
C ARG A 61 -36.48 -3.34 24.00
N TYR A 62 -35.43 -3.00 23.24
CA TYR A 62 -35.07 -3.64 21.97
C TYR A 62 -33.59 -4.10 22.00
N PRO A 63 -33.25 -5.16 22.75
CA PRO A 63 -31.86 -5.56 22.96
C PRO A 63 -31.17 -6.09 21.69
N TRP A 64 -31.94 -6.64 20.74
CA TRP A 64 -31.42 -7.12 19.46
C TRP A 64 -30.81 -6.00 18.59
N THR A 65 -31.14 -4.73 18.87
CA THR A 65 -30.56 -3.57 18.15
C THR A 65 -29.04 -3.53 18.23
N LEU A 66 -28.43 -4.08 19.30
CA LEU A 66 -26.98 -4.20 19.41
C LEU A 66 -26.36 -5.06 18.30
N ALA A 67 -27.07 -6.07 17.81
CA ALA A 67 -26.62 -6.93 16.72
C ALA A 67 -27.04 -6.37 15.36
N THR A 68 -28.26 -5.86 15.23
CA THR A 68 -28.80 -5.43 13.93
C THR A 68 -28.26 -4.08 13.48
N THR A 69 -27.83 -3.22 14.40
CA THR A 69 -27.43 -1.84 14.09
C THR A 69 -26.24 -1.72 13.12
N THR A 70 -25.34 -2.70 13.15
CA THR A 70 -24.17 -2.72 12.27
C THR A 70 -24.56 -2.85 10.79
N PHE A 71 -25.72 -3.45 10.51
CA PHE A 71 -26.21 -3.71 9.16
C PHE A 71 -27.18 -2.64 8.66
N VAL A 72 -27.41 -1.56 9.42
CA VAL A 72 -28.29 -0.44 9.05
C VAL A 72 -27.46 0.80 8.76
N GLU A 73 -27.35 1.15 7.48
CA GLU A 73 -26.71 2.39 7.05
C GLU A 73 -27.73 3.53 6.96
N PRO A 74 -27.49 4.69 7.60
CA PRO A 74 -28.43 5.81 7.56
C PRO A 74 -28.41 6.58 6.23
N ASN A 75 -27.33 6.46 5.44
CA ASN A 75 -27.14 7.23 4.22
C ASN A 75 -26.88 6.31 3.02
N VAL A 76 -27.53 6.58 1.88
CA VAL A 76 -27.37 5.82 0.63
C VAL A 76 -25.91 5.81 0.15
N LEU A 77 -25.19 6.92 0.30
CA LEU A 77 -23.78 7.00 -0.11
C LEU A 77 -22.88 6.10 0.75
N LEU A 78 -23.12 6.09 2.07
CA LEU A 78 -22.41 5.20 3.00
C LEU A 78 -22.78 3.73 2.75
N LEU A 79 -24.05 3.45 2.43
CA LEU A 79 -24.50 2.12 2.02
C LEU A 79 -23.78 1.63 0.76
N VAL A 80 -23.74 2.44 -0.30
CA VAL A 80 -23.04 2.07 -1.55
C VAL A 80 -21.55 1.86 -1.28
N TYR A 81 -20.92 2.76 -0.52
CA TYR A 81 -19.52 2.62 -0.13
C TYR A 81 -19.27 1.34 0.68
N GLY A 82 -20.08 1.06 1.69
CA GLY A 82 -19.99 -0.14 2.52
C GLY A 82 -20.20 -1.42 1.74
N LEU A 83 -21.17 -1.47 0.82
CA LEU A 83 -21.39 -2.61 -0.08
C LEU A 83 -20.22 -2.84 -1.03
N CYS A 84 -19.62 -1.77 -1.57
CA CYS A 84 -18.40 -1.87 -2.37
C CYS A 84 -17.22 -2.44 -1.56
N MET A 85 -17.04 -2.00 -0.31
CA MET A 85 -15.98 -2.50 0.57
C MET A 85 -16.23 -3.96 1.01
N LEU A 86 -17.48 -4.36 1.26
CA LEU A 86 -17.84 -5.76 1.49
C LEU A 86 -17.55 -6.63 0.26
N ALA A 87 -17.94 -6.18 -0.93
CA ALA A 87 -17.74 -6.93 -2.17
C ALA A 87 -16.26 -7.11 -2.54
N THR A 88 -15.41 -6.14 -2.19
CA THR A 88 -13.98 -6.15 -2.53
C THR A 88 -13.12 -6.68 -1.39
N VAL A 89 -13.09 -5.97 -0.27
CA VAL A 89 -12.28 -6.31 0.90
C VAL A 89 -12.89 -7.47 1.68
N GLY A 90 -14.20 -7.47 1.89
CA GLY A 90 -14.89 -8.59 2.57
C GLY A 90 -14.65 -9.92 1.85
N ARG A 91 -14.79 -9.93 0.51
CA ARG A 91 -14.42 -11.08 -0.34
C ARG A 91 -12.98 -11.54 -0.08
N PHE A 92 -12.03 -10.62 -0.12
CA PHE A 92 -10.61 -10.93 0.08
C PHE A 92 -10.35 -11.53 1.46
N LEU A 93 -10.92 -10.94 2.52
CA LEU A 93 -10.77 -11.44 3.89
C LEU A 93 -11.42 -12.81 4.07
N GLU A 94 -12.61 -13.05 3.51
CA GLU A 94 -13.27 -14.36 3.58
C GLU A 94 -12.46 -15.45 2.88
N GLN A 95 -11.84 -15.13 1.75
CA GLN A 95 -10.97 -16.08 1.03
C GLN A 95 -9.70 -16.42 1.82
N GLN A 96 -9.10 -15.44 2.49
CA GLN A 96 -7.85 -15.65 3.23
C GLN A 96 -8.09 -16.31 4.60
N TRP A 97 -9.23 -16.05 5.23
CA TRP A 97 -9.50 -16.49 6.61
C TRP A 97 -10.50 -17.65 6.70
N GLY A 98 -11.13 -18.00 5.58
CA GLY A 98 -12.26 -18.91 5.53
C GLY A 98 -13.54 -18.28 6.10
N THR A 99 -14.68 -18.89 5.79
CA THR A 99 -16.01 -18.40 6.18
C THR A 99 -16.15 -18.28 7.70
N ARG A 100 -15.66 -19.26 8.46
CA ARG A 100 -15.77 -19.26 9.94
C ARG A 100 -14.96 -18.12 10.56
N GLY A 101 -13.71 -17.94 10.17
CA GLY A 101 -12.85 -16.88 10.71
C GLY A 101 -13.38 -15.49 10.36
N TYR A 102 -13.87 -15.32 9.13
CA TYR A 102 -14.49 -14.07 8.68
C TYR A 102 -15.79 -13.74 9.44
N LEU A 103 -16.69 -14.71 9.63
CA LEU A 103 -17.92 -14.49 10.40
C LEU A 103 -17.65 -14.19 11.88
N GLN A 104 -16.67 -14.87 12.50
CA GLN A 104 -16.24 -14.56 13.86
C GLN A 104 -15.71 -13.12 13.96
N PHE A 105 -14.91 -12.69 12.98
CA PHE A 105 -14.41 -11.32 12.93
C PHE A 105 -15.54 -10.30 12.80
N LEU A 106 -16.50 -10.53 11.90
CA LEU A 106 -17.67 -9.65 11.74
C LEU A 106 -18.51 -9.58 13.02
N LEU A 107 -18.73 -10.71 13.69
CA LEU A 107 -19.50 -10.77 14.93
C LEU A 107 -18.84 -9.98 16.06
N VAL A 108 -17.51 -10.06 16.16
CA VAL A 108 -16.73 -9.27 17.13
C VAL A 108 -16.83 -7.78 16.82
N LEU A 109 -16.70 -7.39 15.55
CA LEU A 109 -16.78 -6.00 15.11
C LEU A 109 -18.19 -5.42 15.12
N SER A 110 -19.23 -6.23 15.06
CA SER A 110 -20.61 -5.76 15.21
C SER A 110 -20.98 -5.55 16.68
N THR A 111 -20.54 -6.46 17.56
CA THR A 111 -21.04 -6.53 18.94
C THR A 111 -20.23 -5.65 19.89
N ILE A 112 -18.90 -5.82 19.94
CA ILE A 112 -18.07 -5.13 20.94
C ILE A 112 -18.09 -3.62 20.73
N PRO A 113 -17.84 -3.08 19.51
CA PRO A 113 -17.90 -1.63 19.29
C PRO A 113 -19.29 -1.05 19.60
N SER A 114 -20.38 -1.76 19.30
CA SER A 114 -21.74 -1.30 19.61
C SER A 114 -22.01 -1.22 21.11
N VAL A 115 -21.62 -2.26 21.87
CA VAL A 115 -21.75 -2.27 23.33
C VAL A 115 -20.87 -1.20 23.97
N THR A 116 -19.62 -1.05 23.53
CA THR A 116 -18.72 -0.01 24.05
C THR A 116 -19.22 1.39 23.69
N THR A 117 -19.79 1.58 22.50
CA THR A 117 -20.39 2.86 22.11
C THR A 117 -21.60 3.20 22.98
N LEU A 118 -22.45 2.21 23.28
CA LEU A 118 -23.55 2.36 24.22
C LEU A 118 -23.07 2.86 25.59
N LEU A 119 -22.06 2.19 26.17
CA LEU A 119 -21.50 2.58 27.46
C LEU A 119 -20.87 3.98 27.41
N ALA A 120 -20.17 4.30 26.32
CA ALA A 120 -19.56 5.61 26.12
C ALA A 120 -20.60 6.72 26.02
N LEU A 121 -21.74 6.49 25.36
CA LEU A 121 -22.82 7.47 25.27
C LEU A 121 -23.55 7.66 26.60
N ILE A 122 -23.73 6.60 27.40
CA ILE A 122 -24.25 6.70 28.78
C ILE A 122 -23.31 7.55 29.63
N LEU A 123 -22.00 7.28 29.57
CA LEU A 123 -21.02 8.08 30.30
C LEU A 123 -21.05 9.54 29.84
N LEU A 124 -21.14 9.78 28.52
CA LEU A 124 -21.21 11.11 27.96
C LEU A 124 -22.46 11.88 28.39
N SER A 125 -23.63 11.22 28.49
CA SER A 125 -24.86 11.86 28.97
C SER A 125 -24.74 12.28 30.43
N PHE A 126 -24.07 11.47 31.27
CA PHE A 126 -23.79 11.86 32.66
C PHE A 126 -22.84 13.06 32.74
N VAL A 127 -21.77 13.07 31.95
CA VAL A 127 -20.78 14.16 31.95
C VAL A 127 -21.37 15.47 31.42
N LYS A 128 -22.18 15.41 30.36
CA LYS A 128 -22.84 16.59 29.77
C LYS A 128 -24.12 17.01 30.51
N ASN A 129 -24.60 16.18 31.43
CA ASN A 129 -25.90 16.32 32.10
C ASN A 129 -27.06 16.55 31.09
N ASP A 130 -27.02 15.81 29.99
CA ASP A 130 -27.98 15.89 28.90
C ASP A 130 -28.43 14.48 28.51
N ALA A 131 -29.64 14.13 28.96
CA ALA A 131 -30.25 12.84 28.69
C ALA A 131 -30.75 12.72 27.24
N GLU A 132 -30.95 13.82 26.53
CA GLU A 132 -31.49 13.85 25.17
C GLU A 132 -30.54 13.15 24.18
N ILE A 133 -29.23 13.22 24.43
CA ILE A 133 -28.18 12.54 23.65
C ILE A 133 -28.46 11.04 23.51
N LEU A 134 -29.04 10.40 24.54
CA LEU A 134 -29.33 8.96 24.54
C LEU A 134 -30.49 8.57 23.62
N TYR A 135 -31.39 9.53 23.33
CA TYR A 135 -32.56 9.33 22.49
C TYR A 135 -32.29 9.77 21.05
N THR A 136 -31.61 10.90 20.86
CA THR A 136 -31.39 11.51 19.54
C THR A 136 -30.21 10.89 18.78
N THR A 137 -29.19 10.41 19.49
CA THR A 137 -28.00 9.80 18.85
C THR A 137 -28.32 8.39 18.36
N ALA A 138 -28.58 8.27 17.06
CA ALA A 138 -28.66 6.98 16.39
C ALA A 138 -27.24 6.45 16.09
N VAL A 139 -26.90 5.30 16.66
CA VAL A 139 -25.66 4.57 16.40
C VAL A 139 -26.00 3.50 15.38
N GLY A 140 -25.26 3.39 14.28
CA GLY A 140 -25.44 2.33 13.29
C GLY A 140 -24.55 2.50 12.08
N GLY A 141 -24.47 1.43 11.29
CA GLY A 141 -23.69 1.38 10.05
C GLY A 141 -22.46 0.49 10.15
N LEU A 142 -21.84 0.27 8.99
CA LEU A 142 -20.68 -0.58 8.79
C LEU A 142 -19.38 0.10 9.22
N ALA A 143 -19.41 1.33 9.77
CA ALA A 143 -18.23 2.12 10.09
C ALA A 143 -17.17 1.36 10.91
N ALA A 144 -17.58 0.58 11.92
CA ALA A 144 -16.70 -0.28 12.72
C ALA A 144 -16.13 -1.48 11.95
N VAL A 145 -16.95 -2.09 11.07
CA VAL A 145 -16.51 -3.19 10.20
C VAL A 145 -15.50 -2.69 9.19
N LEU A 146 -15.75 -1.52 8.59
CA LEU A 146 -14.88 -0.91 7.60
C LEU A 146 -13.54 -0.49 8.19
N SER A 147 -13.50 0.09 9.40
CA SER A 147 -12.23 0.35 10.08
C SER A 147 -11.50 -0.96 10.39
N GLY A 148 -12.21 -2.01 10.82
CA GLY A 148 -11.59 -3.32 11.01
C GLY A 148 -11.07 -3.98 9.73
N PHE A 149 -11.73 -3.77 8.59
CA PHE A 149 -11.25 -4.24 7.29
C PHE A 149 -9.92 -3.63 6.90
N THR A 150 -9.70 -2.35 7.22
CA THR A 150 -8.40 -1.72 6.98
C THR A 150 -7.29 -2.42 7.77
N VAL A 151 -7.54 -2.74 9.04
CA VAL A 151 -6.60 -3.45 9.91
C VAL A 151 -6.33 -4.87 9.38
N GLY A 152 -7.37 -5.58 8.94
CA GLY A 152 -7.24 -6.90 8.33
C GLY A 152 -6.42 -6.88 7.04
N LEU A 153 -6.59 -5.87 6.19
CA LEU A 153 -5.78 -5.68 4.98
C LEU A 153 -4.30 -5.44 5.32
N LYS A 154 -4.01 -4.63 6.34
CA LYS A 154 -2.64 -4.43 6.80
C LYS A 154 -2.01 -5.73 7.31
N GLN A 155 -2.76 -6.58 8.01
CA GLN A 155 -2.26 -7.87 8.49
C GLN A 155 -1.85 -8.81 7.34
N LEU A 156 -2.69 -8.88 6.30
CA LEU A 156 -2.53 -9.86 5.22
C LEU A 156 -1.64 -9.40 4.08
N ALA A 157 -1.67 -8.11 3.74
CA ALA A 157 -1.00 -7.56 2.57
C ALA A 157 -0.37 -6.19 2.87
N PRO A 158 0.54 -6.08 3.85
CA PRO A 158 1.13 -4.81 4.26
C PRO A 158 1.94 -4.13 3.15
N ASP A 159 2.55 -4.91 2.26
CA ASP A 159 3.44 -4.43 1.19
C ASP A 159 2.70 -3.98 -0.08
N TYR A 160 1.40 -4.24 -0.17
CA TYR A 160 0.62 -3.85 -1.33
C TYR A 160 0.53 -2.32 -1.39
N THR A 161 0.84 -1.75 -2.56
CA THR A 161 0.74 -0.30 -2.81
C THR A 161 -0.48 -0.04 -3.68
N VAL A 162 -1.48 0.63 -3.12
CA VAL A 162 -2.67 1.02 -3.87
C VAL A 162 -2.34 2.31 -4.62
N LYS A 163 -2.32 2.21 -5.95
CA LYS A 163 -2.13 3.36 -6.84
C LYS A 163 -3.50 3.90 -7.23
N VAL A 164 -3.93 4.99 -6.62
CA VAL A 164 -5.19 5.68 -6.93
C VAL A 164 -4.93 6.79 -7.96
N PHE A 165 -5.96 7.17 -8.72
CA PHE A 165 -5.90 8.20 -9.76
C PHE A 165 -4.86 7.93 -10.86
N ARG A 166 -4.88 6.73 -11.47
CA ARG A 166 -3.94 6.35 -12.56
C ARG A 166 -2.46 6.54 -12.17
N GLY A 167 -2.12 6.38 -10.89
CA GLY A 167 -0.74 6.44 -10.39
C GLY A 167 -0.28 7.80 -9.86
N ALA A 168 -1.17 8.80 -9.76
CA ALA A 168 -0.81 10.11 -9.18
C ALA A 168 -0.65 10.08 -7.65
N LEU A 169 -1.39 9.21 -6.96
CA LEU A 169 -1.31 9.02 -5.52
C LEU A 169 -1.11 7.53 -5.23
N GLY A 170 0.06 7.17 -4.72
CA GLY A 170 0.36 5.83 -4.25
C GLY A 170 0.43 5.83 -2.73
N PHE A 171 -0.43 5.07 -2.06
CA PHE A 171 -0.34 4.82 -0.62
C PHE A 171 -0.05 3.34 -0.37
N ARG A 172 0.78 3.07 0.63
CA ARG A 172 1.01 1.69 1.10
C ARG A 172 -0.18 1.28 1.96
N VAL A 173 -0.62 0.02 1.84
CA VAL A 173 -1.71 -0.52 2.67
C VAL A 173 -1.37 -0.42 4.16
N ASN A 174 -0.09 -0.43 4.53
CA ASN A 174 0.36 -0.19 5.91
C ASN A 174 -0.16 1.11 6.53
N ASP A 175 -0.34 2.16 5.73
CA ASP A 175 -0.76 3.49 6.21
C ASP A 175 -2.29 3.64 6.20
N LEU A 176 -3.01 2.69 5.58
CA LEU A 176 -4.45 2.75 5.34
C LEU A 176 -5.26 2.79 6.66
N PRO A 177 -5.01 1.93 7.67
CA PRO A 177 -5.81 1.98 8.90
C PRO A 177 -5.59 3.26 9.70
N GLY A 178 -4.35 3.77 9.74
CA GLY A 178 -4.05 5.04 10.40
C GLY A 178 -4.76 6.21 9.72
N LEU A 179 -4.69 6.28 8.38
CA LEU A 179 -5.38 7.31 7.62
C LEU A 179 -6.90 7.23 7.80
N TYR A 180 -7.48 6.02 7.73
CA TYR A 180 -8.90 5.82 7.89
C TYR A 180 -9.39 6.30 9.27
N THR A 181 -8.69 5.90 10.32
CA THR A 181 -9.02 6.26 11.72
C THR A 181 -8.81 7.74 12.02
N LEU A 182 -7.95 8.46 11.28
CA LEU A 182 -7.78 9.90 11.46
C LEU A 182 -8.80 10.72 10.62
N VAL A 183 -9.07 10.31 9.38
CA VAL A 183 -9.89 11.10 8.44
C VAL A 183 -11.39 10.88 8.62
N PHE A 184 -11.84 9.64 8.76
CA PHE A 184 -13.28 9.35 8.81
C PHE A 184 -13.99 9.92 10.04
N PRO A 185 -13.39 9.94 11.25
CA PRO A 185 -14.00 10.61 12.39
C PRO A 185 -14.22 12.11 12.16
N ILE A 186 -13.31 12.79 11.45
CA ILE A 186 -13.50 14.20 11.06
C ILE A 186 -14.70 14.33 10.12
N ILE A 187 -14.80 13.46 9.11
CA ILE A 187 -15.95 13.44 8.19
C ILE A 187 -17.26 13.20 8.95
N PHE A 188 -17.33 12.19 9.82
CA PHE A 188 -18.52 11.91 10.63
C PHE A 188 -18.87 13.07 11.57
N THR A 189 -17.88 13.76 12.11
CA THR A 189 -18.10 14.97 12.93
C THR A 189 -18.70 16.10 12.09
N LEU A 190 -18.19 16.34 10.88
CA LEU A 190 -18.74 17.34 9.95
C LEU A 190 -20.17 17.01 9.51
N LEU A 191 -20.52 15.72 9.45
CA LEU A 191 -21.88 15.24 9.18
C LEU A 191 -22.78 15.22 10.43
N GLY A 192 -22.28 15.62 11.61
CA GLY A 192 -23.03 15.60 12.87
C GLY A 192 -23.30 14.20 13.42
N GLN A 193 -22.60 13.18 12.96
CA GLN A 193 -22.83 11.76 13.30
C GLN A 193 -21.87 11.28 14.38
N LEU A 194 -22.16 11.62 15.65
CA LEU A 194 -21.34 11.21 16.81
C LEU A 194 -21.17 9.68 16.91
N GLY A 195 -22.21 8.91 16.61
CA GLY A 195 -22.15 7.44 16.62
C GLY A 195 -21.10 6.88 15.65
N GLY A 196 -20.97 7.47 14.46
CA GLY A 196 -19.97 7.08 13.46
C GLY A 196 -18.54 7.34 13.92
N VAL A 197 -18.30 8.47 14.60
CA VAL A 197 -16.99 8.82 15.19
C VAL A 197 -16.52 7.75 16.16
N LEU A 198 -17.41 7.32 17.07
CA LEU A 198 -17.10 6.29 18.07
C LEU A 198 -16.89 4.93 17.41
N LEU A 199 -17.78 4.53 16.49
CA LEU A 199 -17.69 3.24 15.80
C LEU A 199 -16.40 3.07 14.99
N VAL A 200 -15.93 4.10 14.29
CA VAL A 200 -14.66 4.01 13.53
C VAL A 200 -13.49 3.72 14.46
N ASN A 201 -13.33 4.51 15.52
CA ASN A 201 -12.20 4.41 16.44
C ASN A 201 -12.25 3.13 17.28
N LEU A 202 -13.43 2.79 17.81
CA LEU A 202 -13.63 1.55 18.56
C LEU A 202 -13.48 0.32 17.66
N GLY A 203 -14.01 0.35 16.44
CA GLY A 203 -13.83 -0.72 15.46
C GLY A 203 -12.37 -0.94 15.10
N PHE A 204 -11.59 0.14 14.91
CA PHE A 204 -10.15 0.05 14.68
C PHE A 204 -9.42 -0.61 15.85
N PHE A 205 -9.69 -0.15 17.08
CA PHE A 205 -9.05 -0.69 18.27
C PHE A 205 -9.44 -2.14 18.54
N VAL A 206 -10.73 -2.48 18.45
CA VAL A 206 -11.23 -3.85 18.63
C VAL A 206 -10.68 -4.79 17.55
N ALA A 207 -10.63 -4.35 16.29
CA ALA A 207 -10.03 -5.14 15.21
C ALA A 207 -8.55 -5.42 15.47
N PHE A 208 -7.79 -4.40 15.88
CA PHE A 208 -6.39 -4.57 16.26
C PHE A 208 -6.25 -5.60 17.38
N VAL A 209 -6.95 -5.42 18.50
CA VAL A 209 -6.89 -6.33 19.66
C VAL A 209 -7.27 -7.76 19.28
N PHE A 210 -8.36 -7.92 18.52
CA PHE A 210 -8.83 -9.24 18.09
C PHE A 210 -7.82 -9.95 17.20
N LEU A 211 -7.29 -9.27 16.18
CA LEU A 211 -6.32 -9.86 15.24
C LEU A 211 -4.94 -10.10 15.89
N ARG A 212 -4.55 -9.24 16.82
CA ARG A 212 -3.26 -9.30 17.53
C ARG A 212 -3.21 -10.41 18.58
N PHE A 213 -4.34 -10.70 19.25
CA PHE A 213 -4.34 -11.53 20.46
C PHE A 213 -5.33 -12.71 20.47
N TYR A 214 -6.47 -12.61 19.79
CA TYR A 214 -7.58 -13.57 19.96
C TYR A 214 -7.85 -14.43 18.73
N ARG A 215 -7.54 -13.93 17.53
CA ARG A 215 -7.82 -14.66 16.30
C ARG A 215 -6.84 -15.81 16.12
N ARG A 216 -7.35 -17.04 16.07
CA ARG A 216 -6.54 -18.24 15.85
C ARG A 216 -6.31 -18.50 14.36
N SER A 217 -5.07 -18.77 13.97
CA SER A 217 -4.67 -19.18 12.63
C SER A 217 -3.88 -20.49 12.73
N GLY A 218 -4.57 -21.62 12.59
CA GLY A 218 -3.97 -22.94 12.82
C GLY A 218 -3.62 -23.17 14.29
N SER A 219 -2.38 -23.56 14.57
CA SER A 219 -1.85 -23.74 15.92
C SER A 219 -1.58 -22.41 16.64
N VAL A 220 -1.38 -21.32 15.89
CA VAL A 220 -0.91 -20.03 16.40
C VAL A 220 -2.07 -19.10 16.78
N LEU A 221 -1.99 -18.47 17.96
CA LEU A 221 -2.99 -17.53 18.49
C LEU A 221 -2.61 -16.05 18.26
N GLY A 222 -3.24 -15.41 17.28
CA GLY A 222 -3.04 -14.00 16.95
C GLY A 222 -1.72 -13.74 16.23
N ASP A 223 -1.54 -12.50 15.76
CA ASP A 223 -0.30 -12.06 15.13
C ASP A 223 0.56 -11.31 16.14
N ARG A 224 1.75 -11.85 16.47
CA ARG A 224 2.70 -11.24 17.41
C ARG A 224 3.84 -10.46 16.79
N SER A 225 3.79 -10.21 15.49
CA SER A 225 4.84 -9.49 14.78
C SER A 225 4.99 -8.04 15.25
N ALA A 226 6.23 -7.54 15.22
CA ALA A 226 6.54 -6.13 15.44
C ALA A 226 5.96 -5.23 14.32
N ALA A 227 5.82 -5.78 13.12
CA ALA A 227 5.17 -5.10 11.99
C ALA A 227 3.70 -4.78 12.28
N PHE A 228 3.02 -5.64 13.04
CA PHE A 228 1.63 -5.46 13.47
C PHE A 228 1.52 -4.87 14.89
N ALA A 229 2.54 -4.19 15.40
CA ALA A 229 2.46 -3.47 16.67
C ALA A 229 1.51 -2.25 16.59
N PHE A 230 0.87 -1.87 17.71
CA PHE A 230 -0.10 -0.75 17.72
C PHE A 230 0.50 0.58 17.21
N CYS A 231 1.77 0.85 17.55
CA CYS A 231 2.44 2.06 17.09
C CYS A 231 2.65 2.09 15.56
N SER A 232 2.78 0.94 14.89
CA SER A 232 3.08 0.88 13.46
C SER A 232 1.90 1.34 12.59
N PHE A 233 0.70 1.51 13.15
CA PHE A 233 -0.47 2.04 12.46
C PHE A 233 -0.42 3.56 12.30
N PHE A 234 0.52 4.23 12.96
CA PHE A 234 0.63 5.68 12.96
C PHE A 234 1.93 6.14 12.28
N PRO A 235 1.98 7.39 11.78
CA PRO A 235 3.17 7.96 11.17
C PRO A 235 4.39 7.91 12.10
N GLU A 236 5.59 7.76 11.53
CA GLU A 236 6.86 7.56 12.26
C GLU A 236 7.10 8.57 13.38
N PHE A 237 6.72 9.84 13.19
CA PHE A 237 6.88 10.87 14.21
C PHE A 237 6.04 10.63 15.48
N ALA A 238 4.90 9.96 15.37
CA ALA A 238 3.98 9.70 16.49
C ALA A 238 4.29 8.36 17.19
N GLN A 239 4.97 7.43 16.50
CA GLN A 239 5.32 6.11 17.01
C GLN A 239 6.03 6.11 18.38
N PRO A 240 7.03 6.95 18.67
CA PRO A 240 7.74 6.88 19.95
C PRO A 240 6.85 7.22 21.14
N VAL A 241 5.91 8.16 20.98
CA VAL A 241 4.95 8.53 22.04
C VAL A 241 3.90 7.44 22.21
N ILE A 242 3.33 6.99 21.09
CA ILE A 242 2.29 5.96 21.09
C ILE A 242 2.82 4.65 21.67
N ARG A 243 4.07 4.28 21.35
CA ARG A 243 4.71 3.07 21.87
C ARG A 243 4.81 3.08 23.39
N ARG A 244 5.23 4.19 24.00
CA ARG A 244 5.28 4.29 25.47
C ARG A 244 3.90 4.09 26.10
N ILE A 245 2.87 4.70 25.52
CA ILE A 245 1.49 4.58 26.02
C ILE A 245 0.99 3.14 25.84
N SER A 246 1.17 2.56 24.64
CA SER A 246 0.72 1.19 24.35
C SER A 246 1.42 0.16 25.22
N ASP A 247 2.71 0.34 25.53
CA ASP A 247 3.48 -0.59 26.37
C ASP A 247 3.03 -0.54 27.84
N VAL A 248 2.58 0.62 28.32
CA VAL A 248 1.95 0.74 29.66
C VAL A 248 0.60 0.04 29.69
N VAL A 249 -0.25 0.30 28.70
CA VAL A 249 -1.57 -0.34 28.58
C VAL A 249 -1.43 -1.86 28.45
N TYR A 250 -0.47 -2.33 27.64
CA TYR A 250 -0.19 -3.75 27.47
C TYR A 250 0.24 -4.40 28.78
N ARG A 251 1.18 -3.80 29.52
CA ARG A 251 1.62 -4.32 30.83
C ARG A 251 0.46 -4.38 31.83
N GLY A 252 -0.39 -3.36 31.85
CA GLY A 252 -1.60 -3.36 32.67
C GLY A 252 -2.57 -4.48 32.29
N ALA A 253 -2.83 -4.67 31.00
CA ALA A 253 -3.73 -5.71 30.50
C ALA A 253 -3.22 -7.14 30.77
N VAL A 254 -1.89 -7.35 30.70
CA VAL A 254 -1.24 -8.61 31.09
C VAL A 254 -1.35 -8.83 32.61
N ALA A 255 -1.13 -7.81 33.43
CA ALA A 255 -1.27 -7.90 34.88
C ALA A 255 -2.71 -8.23 35.31
N CYS A 256 -3.71 -7.72 34.58
CA CYS A 256 -5.12 -8.04 34.79
C CYS A 256 -5.54 -9.41 34.23
N GLY A 257 -4.65 -10.16 33.58
CA GLY A 257 -4.96 -11.47 32.97
C GLY A 257 -5.87 -11.40 31.74
N VAL A 258 -6.08 -10.22 31.15
CA VAL A 258 -6.94 -10.04 29.97
C VAL A 258 -6.22 -10.51 28.70
N ILE A 259 -4.90 -10.34 28.64
CA ILE A 259 -4.05 -10.68 27.50
C ILE A 259 -2.94 -11.63 27.95
N THR A 260 -2.70 -12.69 27.18
CA THR A 260 -1.56 -13.61 27.42
C THR A 260 -0.23 -12.88 27.21
N SER A 261 0.70 -13.03 28.15
CA SER A 261 2.08 -12.53 28.03
C SER A 261 2.81 -13.16 26.85
N GLU A 262 3.93 -12.56 26.42
CA GLU A 262 4.74 -13.16 25.34
C GLU A 262 5.31 -14.51 25.74
N GLU A 263 5.74 -14.67 27.00
CA GLU A 263 6.25 -15.93 27.55
C GLU A 263 5.16 -17.02 27.55
N GLY A 264 3.94 -16.69 27.97
CA GLY A 264 2.81 -17.63 27.95
C GLY A 264 2.37 -18.01 26.53
N TYR A 265 2.50 -17.09 25.58
CA TYR A 265 2.22 -17.35 24.16
C TYR A 265 3.25 -18.32 23.55
N VAL A 266 4.54 -18.15 23.84
CA VAL A 266 5.59 -19.08 23.37
C VAL A 266 5.36 -20.48 23.94
N GLN A 267 5.08 -20.59 25.24
CA GLN A 267 4.79 -21.89 25.87
C GLN A 267 3.55 -22.57 25.28
N GLN A 268 2.48 -21.82 25.02
CA GLN A 268 1.23 -22.36 24.47
C GLN A 268 1.37 -22.87 23.04
N ASN A 269 2.21 -22.22 22.22
CA ASN A 269 2.43 -22.66 20.84
C ASN A 269 3.50 -23.76 20.73
N VAL A 270 4.53 -23.75 21.57
CA VAL A 270 5.55 -24.81 21.62
C VAL A 270 4.99 -26.12 22.17
N GLY A 271 4.08 -26.07 23.16
CA GLY A 271 3.43 -27.26 23.72
C GLY A 271 2.42 -27.95 22.79
N MET A 272 2.05 -27.33 21.66
CA MET A 272 1.10 -27.87 20.70
C MET A 272 1.78 -28.60 19.53
N ASP A 273 3.03 -28.23 19.20
CA ASP A 273 3.83 -28.88 18.14
C ASP A 273 4.34 -30.28 18.54
N SER A 274 4.33 -30.60 19.83
CA SER A 274 4.76 -31.91 20.34
C SER A 274 3.65 -32.98 20.41
N LEU A 275 2.40 -32.63 20.08
CA LEU A 275 1.24 -33.53 20.30
C LEU A 275 0.45 -33.94 19.03
N ASP A 276 0.85 -33.50 17.83
CA ASP A 276 0.18 -33.90 16.58
C ASP A 276 1.17 -34.40 15.51
N VAL A 277 1.90 -35.48 15.81
CA VAL A 277 2.39 -36.43 14.79
C VAL A 277 2.13 -37.86 15.27
N ARG A 278 0.86 -38.26 15.20
CA ARG A 278 0.50 -39.68 15.13
C ARG A 278 -0.38 -39.90 13.91
N VAL A 279 0.28 -39.88 12.75
CA VAL A 279 -0.30 -40.35 11.49
C VAL A 279 -0.32 -41.88 11.58
N GLU A 280 -1.45 -42.43 12.00
CA GLU A 280 -1.79 -43.83 11.74
C GLU A 280 -2.34 -43.91 10.30
N GLY A 281 -1.53 -44.45 9.39
CA GLY A 281 -1.84 -44.75 7.99
C GLY A 281 -0.84 -45.78 7.46
N PRO A 282 -1.25 -46.68 6.56
CA PRO A 282 -0.89 -48.10 6.62
C PRO A 282 0.51 -48.43 6.11
N ALA A 283 1.05 -49.51 6.69
CA ALA A 283 2.27 -50.20 6.32
C ALA A 283 2.32 -50.53 4.82
N GLN A 284 3.23 -49.85 4.11
CA GLN A 284 3.93 -50.26 2.89
C GLN A 284 4.83 -49.07 2.52
N PHE A 285 6.00 -49.30 1.93
CA PHE A 285 7.10 -48.33 1.75
C PHE A 285 7.98 -48.11 3.00
N ALA A 286 8.42 -49.20 3.62
CA ALA A 286 9.63 -49.21 4.43
C ALA A 286 10.53 -50.32 3.90
N ASP A 287 11.11 -50.09 2.72
CA ASP A 287 12.28 -50.79 2.20
C ASP A 287 12.81 -49.92 1.06
N LEU A 288 14.12 -49.68 1.03
CA LEU A 288 14.89 -48.83 0.11
C LEU A 288 15.16 -47.39 0.58
N GLU A 289 15.95 -47.23 1.64
CA GLU A 289 17.02 -46.20 1.64
C GLU A 289 18.11 -46.60 2.63
N GLU A 290 19.01 -47.44 2.13
CA GLU A 290 20.25 -47.85 2.78
C GLU A 290 21.35 -46.86 2.37
N VAL A 291 21.90 -46.16 3.38
CA VAL A 291 23.29 -45.71 3.54
C VAL A 291 23.91 -44.86 2.40
N VAL A 292 23.98 -43.54 2.61
CA VAL A 292 25.24 -42.77 2.51
C VAL A 292 25.23 -41.67 3.57
N ALA A 293 26.02 -41.84 4.62
CA ALA A 293 26.33 -40.78 5.57
C ALA A 293 27.44 -39.91 4.98
N GLU A 294 27.13 -38.67 4.59
CA GLU A 294 28.15 -37.65 4.32
C GLU A 294 28.33 -36.75 5.55
N ASP A 295 29.59 -36.51 5.90
CA ASP A 295 30.04 -35.73 7.06
C ASP A 295 29.52 -34.27 7.03
N PRO A 296 28.86 -33.78 8.10
CA PRO A 296 28.24 -32.44 8.14
C PRO A 296 29.25 -31.27 8.16
N ALA A 297 30.56 -31.53 8.23
CA ALA A 297 31.59 -30.50 8.24
C ALA A 297 31.98 -30.00 6.84
N VAL A 298 31.75 -30.78 5.78
CA VAL A 298 32.19 -30.44 4.41
C VAL A 298 31.13 -29.61 3.66
N GLY A 299 29.84 -29.79 3.98
CA GLY A 299 28.72 -29.05 3.37
C GLY A 299 28.72 -27.55 3.71
N ALA A 300 29.00 -27.19 4.96
CA ALA A 300 29.01 -25.78 5.39
C ALA A 300 30.15 -24.96 4.75
N ALA A 301 31.30 -25.58 4.50
CA ALA A 301 32.42 -24.94 3.80
C ALA A 301 32.14 -24.76 2.30
N ALA A 302 31.47 -25.74 1.67
CA ALA A 302 31.06 -25.66 0.27
C ALA A 302 29.93 -24.63 0.04
N GLU A 303 28.97 -24.51 0.95
CA GLU A 303 27.92 -23.48 0.89
C GLU A 303 28.51 -22.06 1.09
N SER A 304 29.42 -21.88 2.05
CA SER A 304 30.12 -20.61 2.27
C SER A 304 30.95 -20.17 1.06
N GLU A 305 31.65 -21.11 0.41
CA GLU A 305 32.42 -20.84 -0.80
C GLU A 305 31.51 -20.56 -2.01
N ALA A 306 30.36 -21.24 -2.10
CA ALA A 306 29.35 -20.95 -3.12
C ALA A 306 28.76 -19.55 -2.97
N ASP A 307 28.46 -19.11 -1.74
CA ASP A 307 27.95 -17.78 -1.46
C ASP A 307 29.01 -16.69 -1.68
N ARG A 308 30.28 -16.97 -1.39
CA ARG A 308 31.40 -16.07 -1.72
C ARG A 308 31.56 -15.89 -3.24
N ARG A 309 31.40 -16.97 -4.02
CA ARG A 309 31.44 -16.92 -5.49
C ARG A 309 30.22 -16.19 -6.07
N ARG A 310 29.03 -16.39 -5.50
CA ARG A 310 27.82 -15.63 -5.87
C ARG A 310 28.02 -14.14 -5.60
N ALA A 311 28.57 -13.76 -4.45
CA ALA A 311 28.85 -12.37 -4.13
C ALA A 311 29.88 -11.73 -5.07
N LEU A 312 30.96 -12.44 -5.42
CA LEU A 312 31.95 -11.98 -6.39
C LEU A 312 31.37 -11.87 -7.81
N ALA A 313 30.50 -12.81 -8.21
CA ALA A 313 29.82 -12.78 -9.49
C ALA A 313 28.88 -11.57 -9.60
N THR A 314 28.09 -11.29 -8.55
CA THR A 314 27.23 -10.09 -8.49
C THR A 314 28.06 -8.82 -8.55
N LYS A 315 29.18 -8.76 -7.81
CA LYS A 315 30.09 -7.60 -7.82
C LYS A 315 30.75 -7.39 -9.18
N ALA A 316 31.16 -8.46 -9.86
CA ALA A 316 31.73 -8.40 -11.20
C ALA A 316 30.70 -7.98 -12.27
N LEU A 317 29.45 -8.43 -12.12
CA LEU A 317 28.32 -8.01 -12.95
C LEU A 317 28.04 -6.52 -12.78
N ASP A 318 27.99 -6.03 -11.53
CA ASP A 318 27.79 -4.62 -11.21
C ASP A 318 28.93 -3.75 -11.77
N MET A 319 30.18 -4.20 -11.68
CA MET A 319 31.32 -3.50 -12.29
C MET A 319 31.23 -3.44 -13.82
N ARG A 320 30.76 -4.52 -14.48
CA ARG A 320 30.53 -4.52 -15.93
C ARG A 320 29.37 -3.61 -16.34
N LEU A 321 28.30 -3.57 -15.54
CA LEU A 321 27.18 -2.65 -15.75
C LEU A 321 27.59 -1.19 -15.55
N ALA A 322 28.48 -0.92 -14.59
CA ALA A 322 29.05 0.41 -14.37
C ALA A 322 30.00 0.86 -15.50
N ALA A 323 30.72 -0.08 -16.13
CA ALA A 323 31.65 0.19 -17.23
C ALA A 323 30.98 0.28 -18.62
N SER A 324 29.73 -0.16 -18.76
CA SER A 324 29.00 -0.09 -20.03
C SER A 324 28.58 1.36 -20.35
N PRO A 325 28.85 1.89 -21.55
CA PRO A 325 28.47 3.26 -21.90
C PRO A 325 26.94 3.41 -21.85
N ALA A 326 26.47 4.40 -21.09
CA ALA A 326 25.05 4.65 -20.90
C ALA A 326 24.38 5.08 -22.23
N PRO A 327 23.15 4.60 -22.52
CA PRO A 327 22.43 4.98 -23.74
C PRO A 327 22.08 6.48 -23.75
N ASP A 328 22.05 7.07 -24.95
CA ASP A 328 21.69 8.48 -25.15
C ASP A 328 20.28 8.76 -24.57
N PRO A 329 20.09 9.80 -23.73
CA PRO A 329 18.78 10.20 -23.20
C PRO A 329 17.67 10.38 -24.24
N ARG A 330 18.03 10.67 -25.50
CA ARG A 330 17.09 10.81 -26.62
C ARG A 330 16.58 9.46 -27.16
N MET A 331 17.28 8.37 -26.85
CA MET A 331 16.89 7.01 -27.23
C MET A 331 15.96 6.36 -26.19
N LEU A 332 15.77 6.99 -25.03
CA LEU A 332 14.84 6.52 -23.98
C LEU A 332 13.39 6.81 -24.35
N LEU A 333 12.48 5.88 -24.08
CA LEU A 333 11.05 6.10 -24.31
C LEU A 333 10.54 7.29 -23.48
N PRO A 334 9.55 8.05 -23.99
CA PRO A 334 8.96 9.16 -23.23
C PRO A 334 8.45 8.70 -21.86
N GLY A 335 8.99 9.28 -20.79
CA GLY A 335 8.67 8.92 -19.40
C GLY A 335 9.52 7.79 -18.80
N GLN A 336 10.45 7.20 -19.56
CA GLN A 336 11.40 6.23 -19.05
C GLN A 336 12.52 6.93 -18.25
N LEU A 337 12.76 6.43 -17.03
CA LEU A 337 13.86 6.84 -16.17
C LEU A 337 14.91 5.72 -16.17
N LEU A 338 16.13 6.04 -16.59
CA LEU A 338 17.26 5.12 -16.45
C LEU A 338 18.02 5.43 -15.15
N VAL A 339 18.17 4.41 -14.32
CA VAL A 339 18.93 4.46 -13.08
C VAL A 339 20.22 3.65 -13.28
N GLY A 340 21.37 4.31 -13.17
CA GLY A 340 22.67 3.65 -13.33
C GLY A 340 23.10 2.84 -12.10
N ALA A 341 24.23 2.14 -12.23
CA ALA A 341 24.89 1.48 -11.12
C ALA A 341 25.26 2.48 -10.00
N PRO A 342 25.37 2.04 -8.73
CA PRO A 342 25.82 2.89 -7.64
C PRO A 342 27.20 3.48 -7.94
N HIS A 343 27.37 4.78 -7.72
CA HIS A 343 28.67 5.42 -7.89
C HIS A 343 29.66 4.93 -6.81
N ALA A 344 30.89 4.58 -7.21
CA ALA A 344 31.87 3.90 -6.35
C ALA A 344 32.16 4.59 -5.01
N VAL A 345 32.13 5.93 -4.98
CA VAL A 345 32.41 6.72 -3.76
C VAL A 345 31.13 7.20 -3.06
N SER A 346 30.24 7.94 -3.73
CA SER A 346 29.02 8.47 -3.12
C SER A 346 27.91 7.44 -2.88
N ASN A 347 27.97 6.24 -3.47
CA ASN A 347 26.91 5.22 -3.49
C ASN A 347 25.56 5.66 -4.11
N ILE A 348 25.40 6.93 -4.49
CA ILE A 348 24.25 7.43 -5.22
C ILE A 348 24.21 6.87 -6.65
N ARG A 349 23.01 6.49 -7.09
CA ARG A 349 22.76 6.03 -8.46
C ARG A 349 22.47 7.22 -9.38
N PRO A 350 23.23 7.41 -10.47
CA PRO A 350 23.00 8.53 -11.40
C PRO A 350 21.67 8.33 -12.14
N LEU A 351 20.89 9.40 -12.23
CA LEU A 351 19.59 9.42 -12.90
C LEU A 351 19.73 10.03 -14.31
N ARG A 352 19.26 9.31 -15.33
CA ARG A 352 19.14 9.82 -16.70
C ARG A 352 17.65 9.85 -17.09
N LEU A 353 17.15 11.06 -17.31
CA LEU A 353 15.76 11.33 -17.71
C LEU A 353 15.66 11.35 -19.23
N SER A 354 14.64 10.70 -19.80
CA SER A 354 14.31 10.78 -21.23
C SER A 354 14.07 12.23 -21.67
N ILE A 355 14.58 12.58 -22.85
CA ILE A 355 14.35 13.89 -23.48
C ILE A 355 13.46 13.67 -24.72
N PRO A 356 12.18 14.07 -24.68
CA PRO A 356 11.32 13.98 -25.85
C PRO A 356 11.78 14.95 -26.95
N SER A 357 11.53 14.61 -28.22
CA SER A 357 11.89 15.46 -29.37
C SER A 357 11.11 16.79 -29.40
N ASP A 358 9.94 16.83 -28.77
CA ASP A 358 9.03 17.98 -28.67
C ASP A 358 8.96 18.59 -27.25
N GLU A 359 10.09 18.60 -26.52
CA GLU A 359 10.18 19.09 -25.12
C GLU A 359 9.71 20.55 -24.97
N THR A 360 8.77 20.81 -24.04
CA THR A 360 8.37 22.19 -23.72
C THR A 360 9.35 22.88 -22.77
N PRO A 361 9.38 24.23 -22.74
CA PRO A 361 10.18 24.96 -21.77
C PRO A 361 9.91 24.55 -20.31
N ALA A 362 8.66 24.26 -19.95
CA ALA A 362 8.34 23.84 -18.57
C ALA A 362 8.85 22.42 -18.25
N GLU A 363 8.78 21.49 -19.21
CA GLU A 363 9.35 20.14 -19.07
C GLU A 363 10.88 20.21 -18.92
N ARG A 364 11.52 21.04 -19.73
CA ARG A 364 12.97 21.27 -19.65
C ARG A 364 13.38 21.79 -18.28
N THR A 365 12.72 22.86 -17.80
CA THR A 365 13.01 23.44 -16.50
C THR A 365 12.86 22.41 -15.38
N TYR A 366 11.79 21.61 -15.40
CA TYR A 366 11.58 20.58 -14.40
C TYR A 366 12.63 19.46 -14.47
N ARG A 367 12.99 19.02 -15.68
CA ARG A 367 14.05 18.02 -15.91
C ARG A 367 15.41 18.51 -15.39
N GLU A 368 15.79 19.73 -15.74
CA GLU A 368 17.05 20.35 -15.30
C GLU A 368 17.11 20.51 -13.79
N GLN A 369 16.01 20.91 -13.14
CA GLN A 369 15.93 20.98 -11.68
C GLN A 369 16.14 19.61 -11.02
N ARG A 370 15.54 18.55 -11.57
CA ARG A 370 15.73 17.18 -11.07
C ARG A 370 17.15 16.67 -11.27
N GLN A 371 17.76 16.98 -12.42
CA GLN A 371 19.16 16.61 -12.70
C GLN A 371 20.12 17.37 -11.77
N ALA A 372 19.88 18.67 -11.55
CA ALA A 372 20.65 19.48 -10.63
C ALA A 372 20.53 18.98 -9.18
N ALA A 373 19.32 18.60 -8.73
CA ALA A 373 19.10 18.02 -7.41
C ALA A 373 19.90 16.72 -7.23
N ALA A 374 19.79 15.78 -8.18
CA ALA A 374 20.53 14.52 -8.13
C ALA A 374 22.06 14.73 -8.15
N HIS A 375 22.54 15.71 -8.92
CA HIS A 375 23.96 16.06 -8.95
C HIS A 375 24.44 16.65 -7.61
N GLN A 376 23.64 17.52 -6.99
CA GLN A 376 23.98 18.09 -5.67
C GLN A 376 24.02 17.03 -4.58
N ASP A 377 23.09 16.08 -4.60
CA ASP A 377 23.11 14.97 -3.66
C ASP A 377 24.37 14.10 -3.87
N HIS A 378 24.72 13.80 -5.12
CA HIS A 378 25.95 13.08 -5.46
C HIS A 378 27.21 13.77 -4.91
N VAL A 379 27.37 15.07 -5.15
CA VAL A 379 28.53 15.86 -4.67
C VAL A 379 28.61 15.84 -3.14
N PHE A 380 27.49 16.03 -2.46
CA PHE A 380 27.45 16.04 -1.00
C PHE A 380 27.90 14.69 -0.42
N TRP A 381 27.31 13.59 -0.90
CA TRP A 381 27.63 12.26 -0.40
C TRP A 381 29.02 11.78 -0.82
N GLN A 382 29.52 12.21 -1.97
CA GLN A 382 30.91 11.95 -2.35
C GLN A 382 31.87 12.59 -1.35
N ALA A 383 31.69 13.87 -1.03
CA ALA A 383 32.54 14.58 -0.07
C ALA A 383 32.42 14.00 1.35
N ASN A 384 31.19 13.69 1.79
CA ASN A 384 30.95 13.07 3.09
C ASN A 384 31.62 11.69 3.21
N ASN A 385 31.51 10.84 2.20
CA ASN A 385 32.08 9.50 2.23
C ASN A 385 33.61 9.54 2.15
N GLN A 386 34.18 10.47 1.37
CA GLN A 386 35.63 10.68 1.35
C GLN A 386 36.15 11.11 2.71
N GLN A 387 35.48 12.06 3.37
CA GLN A 387 35.88 12.52 4.69
C GLN A 387 35.76 11.41 5.75
N PHE A 388 34.70 10.61 5.68
CA PHE A 388 34.51 9.46 6.56
C PHE A 388 35.62 8.41 6.40
N GLU A 389 35.94 8.01 5.17
CA GLU A 389 36.99 7.02 4.92
C GLU A 389 38.37 7.54 5.31
N GLN A 390 38.68 8.81 5.03
CA GLN A 390 39.96 9.42 5.45
C GLN A 390 40.08 9.48 6.98
N GLY A 391 39.02 9.91 7.66
CA GLY A 391 39.03 10.00 9.12
C GLY A 391 39.08 8.63 9.78
N LYS A 392 38.39 7.64 9.21
CA LYS A 392 38.44 6.25 9.67
C LYS A 392 39.86 5.68 9.53
N GLN A 393 40.50 5.86 8.38
CA GLN A 393 41.88 5.40 8.16
C GLN A 393 42.88 6.07 9.12
N ALA A 394 42.73 7.38 9.37
CA ALA A 394 43.57 8.09 10.32
C ALA A 394 43.38 7.57 11.76
N PHE A 395 42.14 7.29 12.15
CA PHE A 395 41.82 6.73 13.47
C PHE A 395 42.37 5.30 13.62
N GLU A 396 42.20 4.45 12.61
CA GLU A 396 42.77 3.09 12.60
C GLU A 396 44.29 3.10 12.74
N GLN A 397 44.98 4.03 12.08
CA GLN A 397 46.43 4.20 12.21
C GLN A 397 46.84 4.65 13.61
N GLN A 398 46.09 5.57 14.21
CA GLN A 398 46.33 6.04 15.57
C GLN A 398 46.17 4.90 16.59
N VAL A 399 45.06 4.16 16.55
CA VAL A 399 44.80 3.05 17.46
C VAL A 399 45.82 1.92 17.26
N ARG A 400 46.21 1.64 16.02
CA ARG A 400 47.26 0.66 15.70
C ARG A 400 48.63 1.08 16.25
N ALA A 401 48.95 2.38 16.26
CA ALA A 401 50.18 2.89 16.85
C ALA A 401 50.18 2.80 18.39
N GLU A 402 49.03 2.95 19.04
CA GLU A 402 48.90 2.93 20.50
C GLU A 402 48.75 1.51 21.08
N ARG A 403 47.99 0.62 20.41
CA ARG A 403 47.58 -0.70 20.93
C ARG A 403 47.83 -1.88 19.99
N GLY A 404 48.40 -1.66 18.81
CA GLY A 404 48.75 -2.71 17.85
C GLY A 404 47.59 -3.24 16.99
N GLU A 405 46.39 -3.39 17.56
CA GLU A 405 45.19 -3.81 16.84
C GLU A 405 44.01 -2.86 17.08
N CYS A 406 43.24 -2.58 16.03
CA CYS A 406 42.02 -1.79 16.11
C CYS A 406 40.83 -2.75 16.22
N THR A 407 40.16 -2.72 17.36
CA THR A 407 38.98 -3.57 17.60
C THR A 407 37.71 -2.89 17.08
N LEU A 408 36.63 -3.67 16.92
CA LEU A 408 35.31 -3.14 16.53
C LEU A 408 34.78 -2.12 17.55
N ASP A 409 35.10 -2.31 18.83
CA ASP A 409 34.71 -1.38 19.90
C ASP A 409 35.41 -0.03 19.75
N ASP A 410 36.68 -0.01 19.34
CA ASP A 410 37.41 1.25 19.07
C ASP A 410 36.79 2.00 17.88
N LEU A 411 36.43 1.28 16.80
CA LEU A 411 35.73 1.87 15.66
C LEU A 411 34.36 2.44 16.03
N SER A 412 33.66 1.84 17.01
CA SER A 412 32.37 2.35 17.49
C SER A 412 32.50 3.75 18.10
N VAL A 413 33.62 4.06 18.76
CA VAL A 413 33.92 5.38 19.32
C VAL A 413 34.10 6.39 18.19
N TYR A 414 34.86 6.04 17.15
CA TYR A 414 35.01 6.88 15.96
C TYR A 414 33.68 7.13 15.26
N TYR A 415 32.85 6.09 15.07
CA TYR A 415 31.54 6.24 14.44
C TYR A 415 30.62 7.18 15.21
N ARG A 416 30.58 7.05 16.54
CA ARG A 416 29.80 7.95 17.38
C ARG A 416 30.29 9.40 17.26
N ARG A 417 31.59 9.61 17.37
CA ARG A 417 32.20 10.94 17.24
C ARG A 417 31.92 11.57 15.87
N TYR A 418 32.10 10.80 14.79
CA TYR A 418 31.83 11.29 13.44
C TYR A 418 30.35 11.68 13.27
N GLN A 419 29.41 10.88 13.81
CA GLN A 419 27.98 11.20 13.77
C GLN A 419 27.65 12.50 14.52
N GLU A 420 28.24 12.71 15.70
CA GLU A 420 28.04 13.93 16.50
C GLU A 420 28.61 15.16 15.77
N GLU A 421 29.83 15.06 15.20
CA GLU A 421 30.47 16.14 14.44
C GLU A 421 29.78 16.43 13.10
N SER A 422 29.21 15.40 12.44
CA SER A 422 28.53 15.55 11.16
C SER A 422 27.07 15.99 11.29
N TYR A 423 26.49 15.95 12.49
CA TYR A 423 25.06 16.19 12.73
C TYR A 423 24.56 17.51 12.13
N ALA A 424 25.23 18.63 12.44
CA ALA A 424 24.84 19.95 11.95
C ALA A 424 24.85 20.02 10.41
N ARG A 425 25.86 19.41 9.78
CA ARG A 425 25.99 19.36 8.31
C ARG A 425 24.90 18.52 7.66
N HIS A 426 24.56 17.36 8.25
CA HIS A 426 23.46 16.51 7.75
C HIS A 426 22.09 17.17 7.94
N VAL A 427 21.88 17.91 9.03
CA VAL A 427 20.65 18.69 9.24
C VAL A 427 20.51 19.79 8.17
N GLU A 428 21.59 20.52 7.89
CA GLU A 428 21.59 21.56 6.84
C GLU A 428 21.36 20.97 5.45
N TYR A 429 22.03 19.85 5.13
CA TYR A 429 21.80 19.08 3.91
C TYR A 429 20.34 18.66 3.78
N ASN A 430 19.75 18.06 4.82
CA ASN A 430 18.35 17.62 4.80
C ASN A 430 17.40 18.80 4.59
N ARG A 431 17.63 19.95 5.26
CA ARG A 431 16.87 21.18 5.03
C ARG A 431 16.97 21.65 3.57
N ALA A 432 18.16 21.59 2.97
CA ALA A 432 18.36 21.97 1.58
C ALA A 432 17.63 21.02 0.61
N VAL A 433 17.68 19.71 0.85
CA VAL A 433 16.94 18.69 0.07
C VAL A 433 15.44 18.98 0.11
N TRP A 434 14.88 19.19 1.30
CA TRP A 434 13.45 19.52 1.45
C TRP A 434 13.06 20.81 0.73
N ARG A 435 13.86 21.87 0.87
CA ARG A 435 13.62 23.14 0.19
C ARG A 435 13.60 22.97 -1.34
N ARG A 436 14.54 22.21 -1.91
CA ARG A 436 14.59 21.90 -3.35
C ARG A 436 13.38 21.07 -3.78
N ASN A 437 13.02 20.04 -3.04
CA ASN A 437 11.88 19.17 -3.36
C ASN A 437 10.55 19.94 -3.36
N VAL A 438 10.34 20.82 -2.37
CA VAL A 438 9.15 21.69 -2.32
C VAL A 438 9.14 22.69 -3.48
N ALA A 439 10.29 23.31 -3.79
CA ALA A 439 10.40 24.25 -4.91
C ALA A 439 10.12 23.59 -6.27
N MET A 440 10.40 22.29 -6.43
CA MET A 440 10.16 21.53 -7.65
C MET A 440 8.69 21.13 -7.87
N VAL A 441 7.81 21.26 -6.86
CA VAL A 441 6.39 20.85 -6.98
C VAL A 441 5.68 21.66 -8.06
N TRP A 442 5.78 22.99 -8.04
CA TRP A 442 5.08 23.85 -8.99
C TRP A 442 5.59 23.69 -10.43
N PRO A 443 6.91 23.70 -10.71
CA PRO A 443 7.45 23.35 -12.03
C PRO A 443 7.01 21.97 -12.50
N GLY A 444 6.96 20.97 -11.60
CA GLY A 444 6.48 19.62 -11.91
C GLY A 444 5.01 19.58 -12.33
N VAL A 445 4.13 20.27 -11.61
CA VAL A 445 2.71 20.39 -11.96
C VAL A 445 2.53 21.09 -13.31
N ARG A 446 3.29 22.17 -13.56
CA ARG A 446 3.24 22.90 -14.84
C ARG A 446 3.71 22.04 -16.01
N ALA A 447 4.80 21.28 -15.85
CA ALA A 447 5.30 20.35 -16.85
C ALA A 447 4.28 19.23 -17.13
N TRP A 448 3.73 18.61 -16.08
CA TRP A 448 2.70 17.57 -16.19
C TRP A 448 1.44 18.07 -16.92
N TRP A 449 0.99 19.29 -16.61
CA TRP A 449 -0.17 19.88 -17.26
C TRP A 449 0.06 20.05 -18.77
N GLN A 450 1.21 20.61 -19.17
CA GLN A 450 1.56 20.78 -20.58
C GLN A 450 1.68 19.44 -21.32
N GLU A 451 2.20 18.40 -20.65
CA GLU A 451 2.27 17.06 -21.19
C GLU A 451 0.87 16.46 -21.43
N VAL A 452 -0.04 16.58 -20.46
CA VAL A 452 -1.42 16.08 -20.57
C VAL A 452 -2.18 16.75 -21.71
N TRP A 453 -2.06 18.07 -21.86
CA TRP A 453 -2.69 18.82 -22.95
C TRP A 453 -2.16 18.39 -24.32
N ARG A 454 -0.84 18.21 -24.47
CA ARG A 454 -0.25 17.68 -25.71
C ARG A 454 -0.67 16.24 -26.00
N ARG A 455 -0.71 15.36 -24.99
CA ARG A 455 -1.21 13.97 -25.15
C ARG A 455 -2.67 13.96 -25.63
N ARG A 456 -3.52 14.86 -25.13
CA ARG A 456 -4.90 15.03 -25.62
C ARG A 456 -4.96 15.57 -27.06
N ALA A 457 -4.13 16.56 -27.40
CA ALA A 457 -4.05 17.10 -28.76
C ALA A 457 -3.60 16.02 -29.77
N ARG A 458 -2.55 15.24 -29.45
CA ARG A 458 -2.08 14.11 -30.27
C ARG A 458 -3.15 13.05 -30.48
N ARG A 459 -3.92 12.71 -29.44
CA ARG A 459 -5.05 11.77 -29.56
C ARG A 459 -6.16 12.32 -30.46
N ARG A 460 -6.50 13.60 -30.36
CA ARG A 460 -7.48 14.25 -31.25
C ARG A 460 -7.01 14.24 -32.70
N MET A 461 -5.75 14.58 -32.96
CA MET A 461 -5.16 14.55 -34.30
C MET A 461 -5.06 13.12 -34.87
N ALA A 462 -4.71 12.13 -34.04
CA ALA A 462 -4.66 10.73 -34.46
C ALA A 462 -6.07 10.17 -34.78
N VAL A 463 -7.08 10.51 -33.97
CA VAL A 463 -8.48 10.14 -34.24
C VAL A 463 -9.03 10.87 -35.46
N ALA A 464 -8.67 12.14 -35.66
CA ALA A 464 -9.04 12.90 -36.86
C ALA A 464 -8.33 12.37 -38.13
N GLY A 465 -7.07 11.96 -38.04
CA GLY A 465 -6.33 11.32 -39.12
C GLY A 465 -6.86 9.92 -39.47
N MET A 466 -7.31 9.15 -38.48
CA MET A 466 -8.02 7.88 -38.70
C MET A 466 -9.43 8.08 -39.28
N ALA A 467 -10.14 9.15 -38.89
CA ALA A 467 -11.43 9.51 -39.46
C ALA A 467 -11.33 10.08 -40.89
N GLY A 468 -10.21 10.72 -41.25
CA GLY A 468 -9.95 11.26 -42.59
C GLY A 468 -9.33 10.27 -43.60
N GLY A 469 -8.86 9.09 -43.14
CA GLY A 469 -8.23 8.07 -43.99
C GLY A 469 -9.17 7.01 -44.55
N GLY A 470 -10.47 7.08 -44.26
CA GLY A 470 -11.46 6.07 -44.63
C GLY A 470 -12.37 6.51 -45.76
N THR A 471 -11.86 6.69 -46.97
CA THR A 471 -12.65 6.61 -48.23
C THR A 471 -11.70 6.69 -49.43
N PHE A 472 -11.13 5.56 -49.83
CA PHE A 472 -10.94 5.24 -51.26
C PHE A 472 -10.57 3.76 -51.44
N TYR A 473 -11.56 2.93 -51.74
CA TYR A 473 -11.37 1.72 -52.51
C TYR A 473 -12.59 1.48 -53.40
N GLY A 474 -12.33 1.41 -54.71
CA GLY A 474 -13.12 0.63 -55.65
C GLY A 474 -14.30 1.32 -56.35
N ARG A 475 -14.02 1.99 -57.48
CA ARG A 475 -14.93 1.90 -58.63
C ARG A 475 -14.11 1.81 -59.92
N GLU A 476 -14.06 0.61 -60.49
CA GLU A 476 -13.64 0.38 -61.88
C GLU A 476 -14.60 1.08 -62.84
N GLY A 477 -14.05 1.64 -63.91
CA GLY A 477 -14.79 2.26 -65.01
C GLY A 477 -13.84 2.74 -66.11
N ARG A 478 -13.60 1.86 -67.09
CA ARG A 478 -13.07 2.09 -68.45
C ARG A 478 -13.25 3.52 -68.98
N GLY A 479 -12.22 4.03 -69.67
CA GLY A 479 -12.39 5.04 -70.71
C GLY A 479 -11.15 5.85 -71.04
N ASP A 480 -10.61 5.60 -72.24
CA ASP A 480 -9.94 6.54 -73.13
C ASP A 480 -8.45 6.91 -72.97
N VAL A 481 -7.70 6.23 -73.84
CA VAL A 481 -6.48 6.62 -74.55
C VAL A 481 -6.50 8.09 -75.00
N ARG A 482 -5.44 8.86 -74.67
CA ARG A 482 -4.75 9.76 -75.64
C ARG A 482 -3.41 10.33 -75.14
N ARG A 483 -2.37 9.97 -75.90
CA ARG A 483 -1.09 10.65 -76.22
C ARG A 483 -0.91 12.11 -75.75
N ALA A 484 0.29 12.42 -75.24
CA ALA A 484 1.34 13.27 -75.85
C ALA A 484 2.40 13.63 -74.77
N ARG A 485 3.64 13.12 -74.85
CA ARG A 485 4.86 13.69 -75.49
C ARG A 485 5.69 14.64 -74.61
N GLY A 486 6.96 14.26 -74.41
CA GLY A 486 8.13 15.13 -74.14
C GLY A 486 8.33 15.47 -72.65
N ALA A 487 9.52 15.47 -72.06
CA ALA A 487 10.88 15.29 -72.57
C ALA A 487 11.80 14.82 -71.43
N SER A 488 12.86 14.11 -71.82
CA SER A 488 14.03 13.72 -71.04
C SER A 488 14.85 14.93 -70.54
N VAL A 489 15.51 14.79 -69.39
CA VAL A 489 17.01 14.78 -69.23
C VAL A 489 17.38 15.03 -67.76
N ASP A 490 17.98 13.99 -67.18
CA ASP A 490 19.14 13.88 -66.27
C ASP A 490 19.31 14.74 -65.00
N GLY A 491 19.66 14.05 -63.89
CA GLY A 491 20.46 14.66 -62.83
C GLY A 491 20.39 14.02 -61.43
N ALA A 492 21.12 12.92 -61.23
CA ALA A 492 21.86 12.54 -60.02
C ALA A 492 21.17 12.38 -58.64
N GLY A 493 21.43 11.22 -57.99
CA GLY A 493 21.48 11.09 -56.53
C GLY A 493 20.63 9.97 -55.92
N SER A 494 21.08 8.72 -56.05
CA SER A 494 20.47 7.59 -55.34
C SER A 494 20.79 7.62 -53.83
N VAL A 495 19.81 7.95 -53.00
CA VAL A 495 19.80 7.64 -51.57
C VAL A 495 18.71 6.59 -51.35
N ASN A 496 19.12 5.36 -51.07
CA ASN A 496 18.21 4.26 -50.76
C ASN A 496 17.48 4.54 -49.45
N ALA A 497 16.18 4.83 -49.57
CA ALA A 497 15.24 4.84 -48.45
C ALA A 497 14.89 3.38 -48.08
N SER A 498 15.47 2.89 -46.98
CA SER A 498 15.04 1.64 -46.36
C SER A 498 13.67 1.83 -45.69
N THR A 499 12.69 1.08 -46.18
CA THR A 499 11.29 1.02 -45.71
C THR A 499 11.14 0.64 -44.23
N PRO A 500 10.11 1.13 -43.50
CA PRO A 500 9.97 0.99 -42.04
C PRO A 500 9.47 -0.38 -41.57
N VAL A 501 9.22 -1.31 -42.48
CA VAL A 501 8.53 -2.58 -42.18
C VAL A 501 9.48 -3.60 -41.54
N ALA A 502 10.77 -3.57 -41.88
CA ALA A 502 11.75 -4.55 -41.38
C ALA A 502 12.14 -4.38 -39.89
N ASP A 503 11.91 -3.20 -39.30
CA ASP A 503 12.32 -2.89 -37.93
C ASP A 503 11.24 -3.26 -36.88
N VAL A 504 10.01 -3.52 -37.35
CA VAL A 504 8.90 -4.00 -36.50
C VAL A 504 9.06 -5.49 -36.19
N ASP A 505 9.54 -6.28 -37.15
CA ASP A 505 9.76 -7.72 -36.96
C ASP A 505 10.92 -8.02 -36.00
N ARG A 506 12.01 -7.24 -36.05
CA ARG A 506 13.08 -7.33 -35.03
C ARG A 506 12.62 -6.95 -33.63
N ARG A 507 11.62 -6.07 -33.50
CA ARG A 507 11.02 -5.71 -32.20
C ARG A 507 10.12 -6.82 -31.65
N ALA A 508 9.44 -7.58 -32.50
CA ALA A 508 8.65 -8.73 -32.08
C ALA A 508 9.54 -9.91 -31.62
N GLU A 509 10.68 -10.14 -32.27
CA GLU A 509 11.66 -11.16 -31.84
C GLU A 509 12.29 -10.84 -30.48
N LYS A 510 12.60 -9.57 -30.20
CA LYS A 510 13.20 -9.16 -28.92
C LYS A 510 12.27 -9.27 -27.72
N ILE A 511 10.96 -9.34 -27.92
CA ILE A 511 9.97 -9.50 -26.84
C ILE A 511 9.81 -10.97 -26.43
N LYS A 512 10.09 -11.91 -27.34
CA LYS A 512 10.08 -13.36 -27.06
C LYS A 512 11.30 -13.86 -26.30
N SER A 513 12.34 -13.04 -26.12
CA SER A 513 13.55 -13.44 -25.38
C SER A 513 13.55 -13.01 -23.90
N TYR A 514 12.45 -12.41 -23.41
CA TYR A 514 12.32 -11.90 -22.04
C TYR A 514 11.16 -12.52 -21.25
N TYR A 515 10.38 -13.39 -21.88
CA TYR A 515 9.38 -14.28 -21.27
C TYR A 515 9.69 -15.70 -21.75
#